data_AF-A0A9E2ELC1-F1
#
_entry.id   AF-A0A9E2ELC1-F1
#
_cell.length_a   1.000
_cell.length_b   1.000
_cell.length_c   1.000
_cell.angle_alpha   90.00
_cell.angle_beta   90.00
_cell.angle_gamma   90.00
#
_symmetry.space_group_name_H-M   'P 1'
#
loop_
_entity.id
_entity.type
_entity.pdbx_description
1 polymer ?
#
loop_
_entity_poly.entity_id
_entity_poly.type
_entity_poly.pdbx_seq_one_letter_code
_entity_poly.pdbx_strand_id
1 'polypeptide(L)'
;MPADLFKVIARFEDAEGRPFFGSEYKVALLDKDRLFDDKLGSTALNKDGTAEFVFSVADVFSIDSPGERTPDIYFVITESNNEVFRSEIFPEVNFDAADPVTGRADHATREFGPFRVTG
;
A
#
# COMPACT_ATOMS: atom_id res chain seq x y z
N MET A 1 -0.65 -15.73 19.13
CA MET A 1 -0.59 -14.27 19.05
C MET A 1 -1.80 -13.82 18.23
N PRO A 2 -2.60 -12.83 18.65
CA PRO A 2 -3.56 -12.22 17.72
C PRO A 2 -2.79 -11.71 16.50
N ALA A 3 -3.37 -11.85 15.31
CA ALA A 3 -2.76 -11.32 14.10
C ALA A 3 -2.87 -9.79 14.14
N ASP A 4 -1.72 -9.12 14.21
CA ASP A 4 -1.64 -7.67 14.03
C ASP A 4 -1.94 -7.39 12.55
N LEU A 5 -3.20 -7.05 12.26
CA LEU A 5 -3.70 -6.72 10.93
C LEU A 5 -3.61 -5.21 10.70
N PHE A 6 -3.08 -4.81 9.55
CA PHE A 6 -2.99 -3.43 9.11
C PHE A 6 -3.85 -3.19 7.89
N LYS A 7 -4.41 -1.97 7.81
CA LYS A 7 -5.16 -1.52 6.64
C LYS A 7 -4.38 -0.41 5.94
N VAL A 8 -4.20 -0.55 4.63
CA VAL A 8 -3.65 0.50 3.77
C VAL A 8 -4.71 0.91 2.76
N ILE A 9 -4.90 2.21 2.60
CA ILE A 9 -5.78 2.79 1.58
C ILE A 9 -4.92 3.70 0.70
N ALA A 10 -4.91 3.46 -0.60
CA ALA A 10 -4.29 4.37 -1.56
C ALA A 10 -5.36 5.01 -2.43
N ARG A 11 -5.29 6.33 -2.61
CA ARG A 11 -6.22 7.09 -3.46
C ARG A 11 -5.54 7.50 -4.77
N PHE A 12 -6.24 7.33 -5.87
CA PHE A 12 -5.76 7.63 -7.22
C PHE A 12 -6.75 8.53 -7.95
N GLU A 13 -6.21 9.50 -8.68
CA GLU A 13 -6.94 10.48 -9.47
C GLU A 13 -6.38 10.55 -10.89
N ASP A 14 -7.22 10.88 -11.85
CA ASP A 14 -6.80 11.18 -13.22
C ASP A 14 -6.15 12.58 -13.34
N ALA A 15 -5.74 12.95 -14.54
CA ALA A 15 -5.12 14.24 -14.81
C ALA A 15 -6.03 15.45 -14.49
N GLU A 16 -7.35 15.24 -14.51
CA GLU A 16 -8.36 16.26 -14.19
C GLU A 16 -8.74 16.27 -12.69
N GLY A 17 -8.13 15.42 -11.86
CA GLY A 17 -8.42 15.32 -10.43
C GLY A 17 -9.72 14.55 -10.12
N ARG A 18 -10.24 13.76 -11.07
CA ARG A 18 -11.39 12.88 -10.83
C ARG A 18 -10.90 11.52 -10.34
N PRO A 19 -11.72 10.77 -9.58
CA PRO A 19 -11.37 9.41 -9.16
C PRO A 19 -10.90 8.54 -10.33
N PHE A 20 -9.72 7.93 -10.19
CA PHE A 20 -9.19 7.00 -11.18
C PHE A 20 -9.68 5.58 -10.84
N PHE A 21 -10.51 4.99 -11.70
CA PHE A 21 -11.08 3.65 -11.48
C PHE A 21 -11.34 2.92 -12.80
N GLY A 22 -11.50 1.60 -12.73
CA GLY A 22 -11.78 0.73 -13.88
C GLY A 22 -11.52 -0.73 -13.50
N SER A 23 -12.31 -1.65 -14.06
CA SER A 23 -12.18 -3.10 -13.77
C SER A 23 -10.91 -3.73 -14.38
N GLU A 24 -10.35 -3.05 -15.37
CA GLU A 24 -9.11 -3.38 -16.08
C GLU A 24 -7.86 -3.10 -15.23
N TYR A 25 -7.98 -2.20 -14.25
CA TYR A 25 -6.87 -1.78 -13.40
C TYR A 25 -6.77 -2.64 -12.15
N LYS A 26 -5.55 -3.09 -11.86
CA LYS A 26 -5.19 -3.73 -10.60
C LYS A 26 -4.10 -2.93 -9.92
N VAL A 27 -4.29 -2.68 -8.63
CA VAL A 27 -3.28 -2.06 -7.78
C VAL A 27 -2.56 -3.16 -7.01
N ALA A 28 -1.25 -3.08 -6.94
CA ALA A 28 -0.42 -3.88 -6.06
C ALA A 28 0.22 -2.96 -5.01
N LEU A 29 0.18 -3.41 -3.76
CA LEU A 29 0.99 -2.87 -2.68
C LEU A 29 2.26 -3.73 -2.60
N LEU A 30 3.41 -3.08 -2.70
CA LEU A 30 4.71 -3.73 -2.66
C LEU A 30 5.55 -3.13 -1.54
N ASP A 31 6.43 -3.96 -1.00
CA ASP A 31 7.51 -3.60 -0.10
C ASP A 31 8.82 -3.61 -0.87
N LYS A 32 9.65 -2.60 -0.66
CA LYS A 32 10.94 -2.50 -1.32
C LYS A 32 12.03 -3.12 -0.47
N ASP A 33 12.52 -4.26 -0.93
CA ASP A 33 13.66 -4.94 -0.32
C ASP A 33 14.95 -4.76 -1.13
N ARG A 34 16.07 -5.14 -0.50
CA ARG A 34 17.40 -5.05 -1.13
C ARG A 34 17.62 -6.05 -2.26
N LEU A 35 16.91 -7.18 -2.26
CA LEU A 35 17.10 -8.28 -3.21
C LEU A 35 15.86 -8.52 -4.09
N PHE A 36 14.67 -8.62 -3.50
CA PHE A 36 13.42 -8.84 -4.24
C PHE A 36 12.28 -8.05 -3.61
N ASP A 37 11.68 -7.12 -4.36
CA ASP A 37 10.51 -6.37 -3.88
C ASP A 37 9.35 -7.35 -3.59
N ASP A 38 8.82 -7.30 -2.37
CA ASP A 38 7.79 -8.22 -1.91
C ASP A 38 6.38 -7.69 -2.17
N LYS A 39 5.49 -8.59 -2.62
CA LYS A 39 4.11 -8.22 -2.89
C LYS A 39 3.24 -8.47 -1.67
N LEU A 40 2.98 -7.41 -0.90
CA LEU A 40 2.12 -7.46 0.30
C LEU A 40 0.63 -7.66 -0.05
N GLY A 41 0.18 -7.20 -1.22
CA GLY A 41 -1.22 -7.36 -1.60
C GLY A 41 -1.58 -6.89 -3.00
N SER A 42 -2.78 -7.23 -3.45
CA SER A 42 -3.35 -6.73 -4.70
C SER A 42 -4.86 -6.64 -4.65
N THR A 43 -5.40 -5.59 -5.25
CA THR A 43 -6.84 -5.34 -5.30
C THR A 43 -7.22 -4.57 -6.56
N ALA A 44 -8.52 -4.54 -6.86
CA ALA A 44 -9.07 -3.65 -7.89
C ALA A 44 -9.33 -2.25 -7.31
N LEU A 45 -9.45 -1.25 -8.18
CA LEU A 45 -9.86 0.09 -7.76
C LEU A 45 -11.37 0.15 -7.48
N ASN A 46 -11.72 0.77 -6.37
CA ASN A 46 -13.08 1.17 -6.06
C ASN A 46 -13.51 2.35 -6.94
N LYS A 47 -14.82 2.57 -7.07
CA LYS A 47 -15.40 3.65 -7.90
C LYS A 47 -15.05 5.06 -7.42
N ASP A 48 -14.60 5.20 -6.18
CA ASP A 48 -14.12 6.45 -5.58
C ASP A 48 -12.61 6.65 -5.76
N GLY A 49 -11.95 5.78 -6.54
CA GLY A 49 -10.53 5.86 -6.84
C GLY A 49 -9.64 5.31 -5.74
N THR A 50 -10.19 4.55 -4.79
CA THR A 50 -9.42 3.95 -3.70
C THR A 50 -9.05 2.50 -3.96
N ALA A 51 -7.89 2.09 -3.48
CA ALA A 51 -7.48 0.69 -3.35
C ALA A 51 -7.24 0.40 -1.87
N GLU A 52 -7.95 -0.61 -1.35
CA GLU A 52 -7.83 -1.01 0.05
C GLU A 52 -7.12 -2.35 0.18
N PHE A 53 -6.14 -2.41 1.06
CA PHE A 53 -5.34 -3.59 1.36
C PHE A 53 -5.45 -3.90 2.84
N VAL A 54 -5.51 -5.19 3.17
CA VAL A 54 -5.38 -5.69 4.53
C VAL A 54 -4.33 -6.78 4.51
N PHE A 55 -3.28 -6.63 5.32
CA PHE A 55 -2.19 -7.59 5.46
C PHE A 55 -1.77 -7.67 6.93
N SER A 56 -0.99 -8.68 7.27
CA SER A 56 -0.46 -8.91 8.61
C SER A 56 1.03 -8.61 8.69
N VAL A 57 1.58 -8.35 9.89
CA VAL A 57 3.04 -8.21 10.07
C VAL A 57 3.79 -9.44 9.52
N ALA A 58 3.19 -10.62 9.56
CA ALA A 58 3.81 -11.84 9.03
C ALA A 58 4.01 -11.79 7.51
N ASP A 59 3.23 -11.00 6.78
CA ASP A 59 3.38 -10.80 5.33
C ASP A 59 4.53 -9.83 5.00
N VAL A 60 4.94 -8.99 5.96
CA VAL A 60 6.11 -8.11 5.86
C VAL A 60 7.40 -8.84 6.22
N PHE A 61 7.33 -9.83 7.12
CA PHE A 61 8.51 -10.62 7.48
C PHE A 61 8.89 -11.58 6.35
N SER A 62 9.74 -11.10 5.43
CA SER A 62 10.30 -11.90 4.36
C SER A 62 11.57 -12.66 4.79
N ILE A 63 12.00 -13.60 3.95
CA ILE A 63 13.26 -14.33 4.14
C ILE A 63 14.46 -13.36 4.05
N ASP A 64 14.34 -12.29 3.26
CA ASP A 64 15.41 -11.34 2.99
C ASP A 64 15.47 -10.19 4.01
N SER A 65 14.39 -9.97 4.77
CA SER A 65 14.29 -8.94 5.84
C SER A 65 13.71 -9.50 7.16
N PRO A 66 14.37 -10.49 7.79
CA PRO A 66 13.87 -11.11 9.02
C PRO A 66 13.87 -10.09 10.17
N GLY A 67 12.68 -9.67 10.60
CA GLY A 67 12.49 -8.73 11.70
C GLY A 67 12.19 -7.29 11.28
N GLU A 68 12.02 -7.02 9.99
CA GLU A 68 11.55 -5.71 9.52
C GLU A 68 10.11 -5.42 9.97
N ARG A 69 9.93 -4.27 10.62
CA ARG A 69 8.61 -3.79 11.12
C ARG A 69 8.20 -2.47 10.49
N THR A 70 9.03 -1.96 9.59
CA THR A 70 8.92 -0.64 8.97
C THR A 70 9.21 -0.79 7.48
N PRO A 71 8.29 -1.41 6.71
CA PRO A 71 8.51 -1.67 5.29
C PRO A 71 8.63 -0.38 4.46
N ASP A 72 9.36 -0.47 3.35
CA ASP A 72 9.54 0.58 2.37
C ASP A 72 8.47 0.44 1.26
N ILE A 73 7.25 0.91 1.53
CA ILE A 73 6.11 0.58 0.67
C ILE A 73 5.97 1.46 -0.57
N TYR A 74 5.41 0.90 -1.65
CA TYR A 74 4.98 1.65 -2.81
C TYR A 74 3.82 0.96 -3.54
N PHE A 75 3.18 1.68 -4.46
CA PHE A 75 2.02 1.22 -5.21
C PHE A 75 2.31 1.14 -6.70
N VAL A 76 1.81 0.08 -7.34
CA VAL A 76 1.86 -0.08 -8.80
C VAL A 76 0.45 -0.33 -9.32
N ILE A 77 0.05 0.39 -10.36
CA ILE A 77 -1.17 0.07 -11.12
C ILE A 77 -0.77 -0.63 -12.41
N THR A 78 -1.46 -1.72 -12.70
CA THR A 78 -1.34 -2.45 -13.95
C THR A 78 -2.66 -2.47 -14.71
N GLU A 79 -2.58 -2.34 -16.04
CA GLU A 79 -3.67 -2.57 -16.99
C GLU A 79 -3.24 -3.71 -17.91
N SER A 80 -4.00 -4.81 -17.95
CA SER A 80 -3.65 -5.99 -18.77
C SER A 80 -2.21 -6.50 -18.55
N ASN A 81 -1.72 -6.44 -17.30
CA ASN A 81 -0.34 -6.76 -16.86
C ASN A 81 0.75 -5.77 -17.31
N ASN A 82 0.40 -4.66 -17.95
CA ASN A 82 1.34 -3.56 -18.21
C ASN A 82 1.28 -2.57 -17.07
N GLU A 83 2.43 -2.16 -16.53
CA GLU A 83 2.52 -1.08 -15.53
C GLU A 83 2.13 0.24 -16.19
N VAL A 84 1.10 0.89 -15.65
CA VAL A 84 0.61 2.21 -16.10
C VAL A 84 0.90 3.31 -15.08
N PHE A 85 1.26 2.93 -13.85
CA PHE A 85 1.61 3.87 -12.79
C PHE A 85 2.48 3.19 -11.73
N ARG A 86 3.41 3.97 -11.18
CA ARG A 86 4.20 3.63 -10.00
C ARG A 86 4.33 4.86 -9.11
N SER A 87 4.02 4.72 -7.82
CA SER A 87 4.23 5.80 -6.85
C SER A 87 5.71 5.98 -6.52
N GLU A 88 6.04 7.06 -5.80
CA GLU A 88 7.27 7.08 -5.02
C GLU A 88 7.27 5.98 -3.94
N ILE A 89 8.46 5.69 -3.41
CA ILE A 89 8.65 4.77 -2.29
C ILE A 89 8.52 5.56 -1.00
N PHE A 90 7.71 5.05 -0.08
CA PHE A 90 7.54 5.57 1.26
C PHE A 90 8.42 4.75 2.20
N PRO A 91 9.57 5.30 2.64
CA PRO A 91 10.50 4.51 3.44
C PRO A 91 10.04 4.37 4.89
N GLU A 92 10.45 3.27 5.52
CA GLU A 92 10.32 3.00 6.95
C GLU A 92 8.90 3.21 7.51
N VAL A 93 7.86 2.74 6.81
CA VAL A 93 6.46 2.96 7.24
C VAL A 93 6.15 2.19 8.51
N ASN A 94 6.04 2.91 9.63
CA ASN A 94 5.73 2.31 10.92
C ASN A 94 4.23 2.13 11.15
N PHE A 95 3.76 0.88 11.00
CA PHE A 95 2.38 0.47 11.29
C PHE A 95 2.11 0.20 12.78
N ASP A 96 3.17 0.01 13.58
CA ASP A 96 3.10 -0.23 15.03
C ASP A 96 3.12 1.08 15.85
N ALA A 97 3.22 2.24 15.21
CA ALA A 97 3.32 3.53 15.89
C ALA A 97 2.03 3.84 16.68
N ALA A 98 2.18 4.04 17.99
CA ALA A 98 1.07 4.44 18.85
C ALA A 98 0.60 5.87 18.54
N ASP A 99 -0.70 6.11 18.74
CA ASP A 99 -1.26 7.46 18.72
C ASP A 99 -0.55 8.31 19.81
N PRO A 100 0.08 9.44 19.46
CA PRO A 100 0.87 10.23 20.40
C PRO A 100 0.04 10.93 21.50
N VAL A 101 -1.27 11.06 21.29
CA VAL A 101 -2.23 11.68 22.21
C VAL A 101 -2.84 10.63 23.13
N THR A 102 -3.20 9.46 22.60
CA THR A 102 -3.93 8.43 23.38
C THR A 102 -3.05 7.29 23.88
N GLY A 103 -1.83 7.14 23.35
CA GLY A 103 -0.88 6.08 23.71
C GLY A 103 -1.33 4.67 23.35
N ARG A 104 -2.42 4.52 22.60
CA ARG A 104 -2.92 3.21 22.14
C ARG A 104 -2.20 2.81 20.86
N ALA A 105 -1.96 1.51 20.71
CA ALA A 105 -1.64 0.93 19.41
C ALA A 105 -2.79 1.29 18.47
N ASP A 106 -2.52 2.14 17.50
CA ASP A 106 -3.47 2.40 16.44
C ASP A 106 -3.41 1.15 15.56
N HIS A 107 -4.51 0.40 15.46
CA HIS A 107 -4.62 -0.72 14.52
C HIS A 107 -4.73 -0.10 13.11
N ALA A 108 -3.65 0.55 12.70
CA ALA A 108 -3.70 1.82 12.01
C ALA A 108 -4.09 1.60 10.56
N THR A 109 -5.25 2.18 10.20
CA THR A 109 -5.51 2.45 8.80
C THR A 109 -4.56 3.55 8.36
N ARG A 110 -3.70 3.28 7.38
CA ARG A 110 -2.83 4.28 6.75
C ARG A 110 -3.38 4.66 5.39
N GLU A 111 -3.52 5.96 5.15
CA GLU A 111 -3.98 6.49 3.87
C GLU A 111 -2.82 7.13 3.10
N PHE A 112 -2.76 6.90 1.80
CA PHE A 112 -1.74 7.41 0.88
C PHE A 112 -2.41 8.10 -0.34
N GLY A 113 -1.73 9.11 -0.88
CA GLY A 113 -2.22 9.91 -2.01
C GLY A 113 -2.99 11.17 -1.58
N PRO A 114 -3.79 11.78 -2.49
CA PRO A 114 -4.11 11.27 -3.82
C PRO A 114 -2.91 11.26 -4.77
N PHE A 115 -2.76 10.17 -5.51
CA PHE A 115 -1.77 10.02 -6.57
C PHE A 115 -2.39 10.37 -7.92
N ARG A 116 -1.70 11.19 -8.72
CA ARG A 116 -2.14 11.47 -10.10
C ARG A 116 -1.60 10.42 -11.05
N VAL A 117 -2.50 9.73 -11.73
CA VAL A 117 -2.20 8.77 -12.78
C VAL A 117 -2.27 9.49 -14.12
N THR A 118 -1.11 9.84 -14.67
CA THR A 118 -0.97 10.40 -16.01
C THR A 118 -0.51 9.29 -16.95
N GLY A 119 -1.43 8.80 -17.79
CA GLY A 119 -1.09 7.89 -18.89
C GLY A 119 -0.30 8.57 -20.00
#